data_AF-A0A383EAQ1-F1
#
_entry.id   AF-A0A383EAQ1-F1
#
_cell.length_a   1.000
_cell.length_b   1.000
_cell.length_c   1.000
_cell.angle_alpha   90.00
_cell.angle_beta   90.00
_cell.angle_gamma   90.00
#
_symmetry.space_group_name_H-M   'P 1'
#
loop_
_entity.id
_entity.type
_entity.pdbx_description
1 polymer ?
#
loop_
_entity_poly.entity_id
_entity_poly.type
_entity_poly.pdbx_seq_one_letter_code
_entity_poly.pdbx_strand_id
1 'polypeptide(L)' 'MRFLSKLFGQADQGYSLIDERPDILQCCVNETLMPRWRGPEVMEDDQNALGFVCQKCGREFGHDRVHDRRVIAS' A
#
# COMPACT_ATOMS: atom_id res chain seq x y z
N MET A 1 -34.39 -19.59 37.04
CA MET A 1 -33.57 -19.49 35.82
C MET A 1 -32.12 -19.38 36.23
N ARG A 2 -31.28 -20.31 35.79
CA ARG A 2 -29.93 -20.53 36.31
C ARG A 2 -28.99 -20.78 35.12
N PHE A 3 -27.86 -20.05 35.13
CA PHE A 3 -26.59 -20.34 34.47
C PHE A 3 -26.53 -20.39 32.94
N LEU A 4 -26.20 -19.23 32.33
CA LEU A 4 -25.53 -19.17 31.02
C LEU A 4 -24.38 -18.14 31.08
N SER A 5 -23.39 -18.40 31.95
CA SER A 5 -22.17 -17.59 32.07
C SER A 5 -20.96 -18.45 31.75
N LYS A 6 -20.82 -18.94 30.50
CA LYS A 6 -19.65 -19.75 30.12
C LYS A 6 -19.45 -20.01 28.61
N LEU A 7 -19.46 -19.00 27.75
CA LEU A 7 -19.13 -19.24 26.31
C LEU A 7 -18.29 -18.18 25.60
N PHE A 8 -17.76 -17.17 26.29
CA PHE A 8 -16.79 -16.27 25.67
C PHE A 8 -15.45 -16.41 26.38
N GLY A 9 -14.59 -17.21 25.78
CA GLY A 9 -13.19 -17.32 26.14
C GLY A 9 -12.54 -15.95 26.11
N GLN A 10 -11.62 -15.70 27.04
CA GLN A 10 -10.70 -14.58 26.99
C GLN A 10 -10.11 -14.50 25.59
N ALA A 11 -10.42 -13.43 24.86
CA ALA A 11 -9.62 -13.06 23.71
C ALA A 11 -8.24 -12.70 24.26
N ASP A 12 -7.26 -13.57 24.06
CA ASP A 12 -5.86 -13.22 24.26
C ASP A 12 -5.61 -11.96 23.43
N GLN A 13 -5.43 -10.84 24.13
CA GLN A 13 -4.98 -9.57 23.60
C GLN A 13 -3.50 -9.68 23.23
N GLY A 14 -3.19 -10.61 22.32
CA GLY A 14 -1.91 -10.69 21.65
C GLY A 14 -1.89 -9.69 20.52
N TYR A 15 -1.87 -8.39 20.83
CA TYR A 15 -1.50 -7.38 19.85
C TYR A 15 -0.04 -7.65 19.50
N SER A 16 0.18 -8.38 18.41
CA SER A 16 1.50 -8.40 17.78
C SER A 16 1.78 -6.93 17.46
N LEU A 17 2.83 -6.36 18.03
CA LEU A 17 3.37 -5.11 17.54
C LEU A 17 3.71 -5.38 16.08
N ILE A 18 2.83 -4.96 15.17
CA ILE A 18 3.08 -5.05 13.74
C ILE A 18 4.26 -4.12 13.54
N ASP A 19 5.46 -4.67 13.36
CA ASP A 19 6.65 -3.92 12.98
C ASP A 19 6.22 -2.93 11.89
N GLU A 20 6.42 -1.63 12.14
CA GLU A 20 6.12 -0.58 11.18
C GLU A 20 6.99 -0.84 9.96
N ARG A 21 6.46 -1.58 8.99
CA ARG A 21 7.14 -1.80 7.72
C ARG A 21 7.35 -0.44 7.10
N PRO A 22 8.58 -0.10 6.69
CA PRO A 22 8.86 1.18 6.10
C PRO A 22 7.96 1.40 4.89
N ASP A 23 7.42 2.60 4.83
CA ASP A 23 6.39 2.97 3.88
C ASP A 23 6.92 2.98 2.43
N ILE A 24 8.23 3.16 2.29
CA ILE A 24 8.97 3.09 1.02
C ILE A 24 10.09 2.07 1.19
N LEU A 25 10.14 1.08 0.29
CA LEU A 25 11.22 0.08 0.24
C LEU A 25 12.31 0.52 -0.72
N GLN A 26 13.52 -0.02 -0.55
CA GLN A 26 14.66 0.31 -1.42
C GLN A 26 14.39 -0.03 -2.89
N CYS A 27 13.59 -1.06 -3.18
CA CYS A 27 13.16 -1.36 -4.55
C CYS A 27 12.23 -0.30 -5.15
N CYS A 28 11.49 0.45 -4.34
CA CYS A 28 10.63 1.54 -4.83
C CYS A 28 11.44 2.80 -5.20
N VAL A 29 12.59 3.01 -4.56
CA VAL A 29 13.48 4.17 -4.82
C VAL A 29 14.35 3.94 -6.04
N ASN A 30 14.82 2.71 -6.23
CA ASN A 30 15.78 2.38 -7.27
C ASN A 30 15.15 2.12 -8.64
N GLU A 31 13.86 1.80 -8.68
CA GLU A 31 13.16 1.40 -9.90
C GLU A 31 12.24 2.50 -10.41
N THR A 32 12.00 2.52 -11.72
CA THR A 32 10.96 3.36 -12.30
C THR A 32 9.59 2.74 -12.00
N LEU A 33 8.69 3.53 -11.42
CA LEU A 33 7.35 3.08 -11.12
C LEU A 33 6.52 3.01 -12.42
N MET A 34 5.62 2.04 -12.47
CA MET A 34 4.69 1.89 -13.58
C MET A 34 3.39 2.63 -13.30
N PRO A 35 2.89 3.45 -14.23
CA PRO A 35 1.60 4.10 -14.03
C PRO A 35 0.48 3.05 -14.06
N ARG A 36 -0.60 3.33 -13.35
CA ARG A 36 -1.82 2.53 -13.37
C ARG A 36 -2.93 3.35 -13.98
N TRP A 37 -3.52 2.86 -15.05
CA TRP A 37 -4.59 3.55 -15.76
C TRP A 37 -5.94 2.88 -15.51
N ARG A 38 -7.02 3.65 -15.67
CA ARG A 38 -8.39 3.12 -15.64
C ARG A 38 -8.67 2.25 -16.88
N GLY A 39 -8.05 2.59 -18.00
CA GLY A 39 -8.23 1.95 -19.29
C GLY A 39 -7.24 2.47 -20.33
N PRO A 40 -7.21 1.86 -21.52
CA PRO A 40 -6.30 2.23 -22.61
C PRO A 40 -6.47 3.67 -23.12
N GLU A 41 -7.67 4.23 -22.99
CA GLU A 41 -8.04 5.56 -23.49
C GLU A 41 -7.34 6.73 -22.79
N VAL A 42 -6.69 6.47 -21.65
CA VAL A 42 -5.97 7.49 -20.87
C VAL A 42 -4.47 7.17 -20.71
N MET A 43 -3.94 6.21 -21.47
CA MET A 43 -2.55 5.75 -21.34
C MET A 43 -1.50 6.68 -21.96
N GLU A 44 -1.92 7.68 -22.74
CA GLU A 44 -1.04 8.56 -23.50
C GLU A 44 -0.25 9.54 -22.62
N ASP A 45 -0.79 9.86 -21.44
CA ASP A 45 -0.21 10.80 -20.49
C ASP A 45 -0.30 10.24 -19.06
N ASP A 46 0.84 10.18 -18.38
CA ASP A 46 0.94 9.71 -17.00
C ASP A 46 0.19 10.60 -16.02
N GLN A 47 -0.06 11.88 -16.36
CA GLN A 47 -0.89 12.76 -15.55
C GLN A 47 -2.32 12.20 -15.38
N ASN A 48 -2.78 11.38 -16.33
CA ASN A 48 -4.08 10.71 -16.25
C ASN A 48 -4.03 9.35 -15.53
N ALA A 49 -2.88 8.92 -15.04
CA ALA A 49 -2.78 7.71 -14.24
C ALA A 49 -3.55 7.88 -12.92
N LEU A 50 -4.10 6.79 -12.40
CA LEU A 50 -4.70 6.74 -11.05
C LEU A 50 -3.64 6.75 -9.94
N GLY A 51 -2.39 6.44 -10.30
CA GLY A 51 -1.25 6.35 -9.41
C GLY A 51 -0.16 5.50 -10.05
N PHE A 52 0.85 5.14 -9.27
CA PHE A 52 2.02 4.43 -9.74
C PHE A 52 2.29 3.20 -8.88
N VAL A 53 2.88 2.15 -9.46
CA VAL A 53 3.17 0.89 -8.77
C VAL A 53 4.62 0.48 -8.96
N CYS A 54 5.26 0.03 -7.88
CA CYS A 54 6.56 -0.62 -7.95
C CYS A 54 6.36 -2.06 -8.46
N GLN A 55 6.90 -2.37 -9.63
CA GLN A 55 6.82 -3.71 -10.23
C GLN A 55 7.51 -4.81 -9.39
N LYS A 56 8.45 -4.45 -8.51
CA LYS A 56 9.19 -5.41 -7.68
C LYS A 56 8.43 -5.87 -6.44
N CYS A 57 7.80 -4.93 -5.73
CA CYS A 57 7.11 -5.22 -4.46
C CYS A 57 5.59 -5.04 -4.52
N GLY A 58 5.05 -4.55 -5.64
CA GLY A 58 3.62 -4.31 -5.81
C GLY A 58 3.08 -3.09 -5.05
N ARG A 59 3.93 -2.31 -4.39
CA ARG A 59 3.50 -1.15 -3.60
C ARG A 59 3.01 -0.03 -4.52
N GLU A 60 1.90 0.58 -4.14
CA GLU A 60 1.25 1.66 -4.86
C GLU A 60 1.55 3.02 -4.23
N PHE A 61 1.63 4.04 -5.07
CA PHE A 61 1.91 5.42 -4.72
C PHE A 61 0.95 6.36 -5.46
N GLY A 62 0.47 7.39 -4.76
CA GLY A 62 -0.27 8.49 -5.39
C GLY A 62 0.66 9.46 -6.10
N HIS A 63 0.09 10.39 -6.86
CA HIS A 63 0.82 11.47 -7.54
C HIS A 63 1.57 12.38 -6.58
N ASP A 64 1.07 12.54 -5.35
CA ASP A 64 1.68 13.35 -4.30
C ASP A 64 3.02 12.80 -3.80
N ARG A 65 3.28 11.50 -4.02
CA ARG A 65 4.51 10.81 -3.59
C ARG A 65 5.40 10.41 -4.76
N VAL A 66 5.10 10.87 -5.98
CA VAL A 66 5.83 10.49 -7.21
C VAL A 66 6.16 11.70 -8.07
N HIS A 67 7.40 11.81 -8.49
CA HIS A 67 7.86 12.77 -9.49
C HIS A 67 8.65 12.06 -10.58
N ASP A 68 8.32 12.30 -11.86
CA ASP A 68 8.93 11.62 -13.01
C ASP A 68 9.02 10.09 -12.84
N ARG A 69 7.91 9.47 -12.39
CA ARG A 69 7.78 8.04 -12.10
C ARG A 69 8.76 7.51 -11.04
N ARG A 70 9.29 8.37 -10.17
CA ARG A 70 10.14 7.98 -9.03
C ARG A 70 9.50 8.42 -7.73
N VAL A 71 9.64 7.60 -6.69
CA VAL A 71 9.18 7.99 -5.36
C VAL A 71 10.01 9.18 -4.89
N ILE A 72 9.33 10.24 -4.44
CA ILE A 72 9.95 11.32 -3.68
C ILE A 72 9.88 10.92 -2.20
N ALA A 73 11.02 10.51 -1.65
CA ALA A 73 11.13 10.29 -0.21
C ALA A 73 10.90 11.62 0.50
N SER A 74 9.87 11.67 1.35
CA SER A 74 9.59 12.80 2.24
C SER A 74 10.62 12.85 3.36
#